data_AF-A0A821MPT7-F1
#
_entry.id   AF-A0A821MPT7-F1
#
_cell.length_a   1.000
_cell.length_b   1.000
_cell.length_c   1.000
_cell.angle_alpha   90.00
_cell.angle_beta   90.00
_cell.angle_gamma   90.00
#
_symmetry.space_group_name_H-M   'P 1'
#
loop_
_entity.id
_entity.type
_entity.pdbx_description
1 polymer ?
#
loop_
_entity_poly.entity_id
_entity_poly.type
_entity_poly.pdbx_seq_one_letter_code
_entity_poly.pdbx_strand_id
1 'polypeptide(L)'
;MYGASKAMQTLVEIHHNRYEQTSHDIWKEMKDAVLERLEDYAGAKQRLSQLLDEEQQRELEQELEEERQLERPPPVKPCQPILHEEIKQLYDMQSIMMNLTQYPRVFRRLPYAFIGTTFANDCQAEHWQENFWISTEFQRVIETKGESLESFLRPPRWIIIYRNQQL
;
A
#
# COMPACT_ATOMS: atom_id res chain seq x y z
N MET A 1 12.58 43.06 -86.55
CA MET A 1 13.75 42.20 -86.37
C MET A 1 13.38 41.13 -85.34
N TYR A 2 12.90 39.97 -85.80
CA TYR A 2 12.41 38.90 -84.94
C TYR A 2 13.25 37.65 -85.18
N GLY A 3 13.82 37.12 -84.10
CA GLY A 3 14.59 35.89 -84.11
C GLY A 3 15.51 35.83 -82.91
N ALA A 4 14.93 35.64 -81.71
CA ALA A 4 15.72 35.36 -80.52
C ALA A 4 16.57 34.10 -80.80
N SER A 5 17.89 34.21 -80.65
CA SER A 5 18.83 33.12 -80.86
C SER A 5 18.55 32.02 -79.83
N LYS A 6 17.88 30.93 -80.24
CA LYS A 6 17.81 29.72 -79.44
C LYS A 6 19.19 29.08 -79.49
N ALA A 7 19.91 29.14 -78.38
CA ALA A 7 21.10 28.33 -78.19
C ALA A 7 20.71 26.86 -78.41
N MET A 8 21.32 26.21 -79.40
CA MET A 8 21.13 24.78 -79.65
C MET A 8 21.79 24.02 -78.51
N GLN A 9 20.98 23.62 -77.54
CA GLN A 9 21.40 22.68 -76.51
C GLN A 9 21.45 21.28 -77.11
N THR A 10 22.50 20.53 -76.82
CA THR A 10 22.58 19.14 -77.24
C THR A 10 21.54 18.31 -76.48
N LEU A 11 21.05 17.22 -77.07
CA LEU A 11 20.09 16.33 -76.38
C LEU A 11 20.60 15.88 -75.00
N VAL A 12 21.91 15.70 -74.88
CA VAL A 12 22.58 15.34 -73.63
C VAL A 12 22.43 16.44 -72.56
N GLU A 13 22.63 17.71 -72.92
CA GLU A 13 22.47 18.85 -72.01
C GLU A 13 21.02 19.02 -71.52
N ILE A 14 20.05 18.78 -72.41
CA ILE A 14 18.63 18.82 -72.07
C ILE A 14 18.28 17.69 -71.11
N HIS A 15 18.78 16.47 -71.36
CA HIS A 15 18.56 15.34 -70.47
C HIS A 15 19.23 15.52 -69.11
N HIS A 16 20.44 16.09 -69.08
CA HIS A 16 21.15 16.36 -67.83
C HIS A 16 20.45 17.43 -67.00
N ASN A 17 20.06 18.57 -67.59
CA ASN A 17 19.32 19.60 -66.86
C ASN A 17 17.98 19.12 -66.33
N ARG A 18 17.24 18.29 -67.11
CA ARG A 18 16.00 17.69 -66.61
C ARG A 18 16.25 16.75 -65.46
N TYR A 19 17.31 15.94 -65.52
CA TYR A 19 17.68 15.03 -64.44
C TYR A 19 18.01 15.81 -63.15
N GLU A 20 18.83 16.84 -63.25
CA GLU A 20 19.19 17.72 -62.12
C GLU A 20 17.97 18.43 -61.54
N GLN A 21 17.07 18.95 -62.39
CA GLN A 21 15.82 19.57 -61.96
C GLN A 21 14.91 18.56 -61.26
N THR A 22 14.70 17.37 -61.83
CA THR A 22 13.90 16.33 -61.17
C THR A 22 14.51 15.86 -59.87
N SER A 23 15.84 15.76 -59.78
CA SER A 23 16.56 15.42 -58.56
C SER A 23 16.37 16.48 -57.49
N HIS A 24 16.43 17.77 -57.87
CA HIS A 24 16.20 18.89 -56.97
C HIS A 24 14.76 18.97 -56.47
N ASP A 25 13.79 18.76 -57.34
CA ASP A 25 12.37 18.76 -57.00
C ASP A 25 12.02 17.59 -56.07
N ILE A 26 12.54 16.39 -56.35
CA ILE A 26 12.38 15.22 -55.46
C ILE A 26 13.03 15.47 -54.10
N TRP A 27 14.22 16.09 -54.08
CA TRP A 27 14.91 16.44 -52.83
C TRP A 27 14.10 17.44 -52.00
N LYS A 28 13.48 18.42 -52.68
CA LYS A 28 12.64 19.43 -52.04
C LYS A 28 11.36 18.80 -51.48
N GLU A 29 10.67 17.97 -52.24
CA GLU A 29 9.49 17.24 -51.77
C GLU A 29 9.81 16.30 -50.60
N MET A 30 10.93 15.57 -50.66
CA MET A 30 11.39 14.75 -49.52
C MET A 30 11.67 15.59 -48.29
N LYS A 31 12.31 16.76 -48.46
CA LYS A 31 12.62 17.66 -47.34
C LYS A 31 11.33 18.20 -46.71
N ASP A 32 10.37 18.61 -47.53
CA ASP A 32 9.10 19.15 -47.07
C ASP A 32 8.28 18.05 -46.36
N ALA A 33 8.23 16.83 -46.90
CA ALA A 33 7.57 15.69 -46.25
C ALA A 33 8.23 15.28 -44.92
N VAL A 34 9.56 15.38 -44.82
CA VAL A 34 10.28 15.14 -43.56
C VAL A 34 10.00 16.25 -42.55
N LEU A 35 9.93 17.52 -42.97
CA LEU A 35 9.61 18.64 -42.09
C LEU A 35 8.18 18.54 -41.56
N GLU A 36 7.20 18.26 -42.42
CA GLU A 36 5.81 18.03 -42.03
C GLU A 36 5.71 16.88 -41.01
N ARG A 37 6.39 15.77 -41.28
CA ARG A 37 6.44 14.63 -40.35
C ARG A 37 7.17 14.96 -39.05
N LEU A 38 8.15 15.87 -39.04
CA LEU A 38 8.80 16.30 -37.81
C LEU A 38 7.87 17.22 -37.00
N GLU A 39 7.07 18.07 -37.63
CA GLU A 39 6.10 18.94 -36.94
C GLU A 39 4.97 18.13 -36.28
N ASP A 40 4.43 17.14 -36.99
CA ASP A 40 3.40 16.23 -36.46
C ASP A 40 3.88 15.49 -35.19
N TYR A 41 5.14 15.06 -35.19
CA TYR A 41 5.72 14.28 -34.09
C TYR A 41 6.42 15.16 -33.04
N ALA A 42 6.74 16.43 -33.33
CA ALA A 42 7.34 17.35 -32.35
C ALA A 42 6.39 17.60 -31.17
N GLY A 43 5.10 17.78 -31.46
CA GLY A 43 4.06 17.90 -30.43
C GLY A 43 3.82 16.60 -29.65
N ALA A 44 4.11 15.44 -30.23
CA ALA A 44 4.09 14.15 -29.53
C ALA A 44 5.34 13.97 -28.65
N LYS A 45 6.51 14.41 -29.13
CA LYS A 45 7.78 14.37 -28.38
C LYS A 45 7.76 15.26 -27.13
N GLN A 46 7.19 16.47 -27.22
CA GLN A 46 7.04 17.34 -26.04
C GLN A 46 6.10 16.70 -24.99
N ARG A 47 4.97 16.11 -25.41
CA ARG A 47 4.05 15.41 -24.51
C ARG A 47 4.67 14.17 -23.89
N LEU A 48 5.43 13.39 -24.65
CA LEU A 48 6.18 12.23 -24.14
C LEU A 48 7.26 12.64 -23.15
N SER A 49 7.98 13.74 -23.39
CA SER A 49 8.98 14.26 -22.45
C SER A 49 8.33 14.68 -21.12
N GLN A 50 7.19 15.37 -21.18
CA GLN A 50 6.46 15.79 -19.97
C GLN A 50 5.91 14.60 -19.18
N LEU A 51 5.33 13.61 -19.86
CA LEU A 51 4.83 12.39 -19.22
C LEU A 51 5.98 11.56 -18.63
N LEU A 52 7.11 11.46 -19.34
CA LEU A 52 8.31 10.78 -18.84
C LEU A 52 8.87 11.50 -17.61
N ASP A 53 8.90 12.84 -17.61
CA ASP A 53 9.37 13.63 -16.46
C ASP A 53 8.45 13.44 -15.24
N GLU A 54 7.13 13.37 -15.43
CA GLU A 54 6.16 13.07 -14.36
C GLU A 54 6.28 11.63 -13.82
N GLU A 55 6.46 10.65 -14.71
CA GLU A 55 6.63 9.25 -14.32
C GLU A 55 7.98 9.01 -13.63
N GLN A 56 9.04 9.70 -14.07
CA GLN A 56 10.34 9.76 -13.39
C GLN A 56 10.27 10.45 -12.03
N GLN A 57 9.39 11.45 -11.85
CA GLN A 57 9.14 12.05 -10.54
C GLN A 57 8.38 11.11 -9.61
N ARG A 58 7.46 10.28 -10.15
CA ARG A 58 6.71 9.29 -9.38
C ARG A 58 7.56 8.11 -8.90
N GLU A 59 8.55 7.69 -9.69
CA GLU A 59 9.55 6.69 -9.24
C GLU A 59 10.51 7.25 -8.18
N LEU A 60 10.57 8.59 -8.05
CA LEU A 60 11.33 9.32 -7.03
C LEU A 60 10.53 9.63 -5.76
N GLU A 61 9.22 9.34 -5.75
CA GLU A 61 8.49 9.11 -4.50
C GLU A 61 8.93 7.74 -3.96
N GLN A 62 10.19 7.69 -3.51
CA GLN A 62 10.68 6.61 -2.67
C GLN A 62 9.63 6.39 -1.58
N GLU A 63 9.14 5.15 -1.49
CA GLU A 63 8.66 4.65 -0.21
C GLU A 63 9.80 4.92 0.77
N LEU A 64 9.67 5.99 1.55
CA LEU A 64 10.56 6.29 2.65
C LEU A 64 10.27 5.18 3.67
N GLU A 65 10.88 4.02 3.44
CA GLU A 65 11.02 2.98 4.45
C GLU A 65 11.85 3.61 5.55
N GLU A 66 11.18 4.30 6.46
CA GLU A 66 11.77 4.73 7.70
C GLU A 66 12.25 3.46 8.42
N GLU A 67 13.55 3.16 8.30
CA GLU A 67 14.24 2.18 9.14
C GLU A 67 14.20 2.69 10.59
N ARG A 68 13.05 2.55 11.23
CA ARG A 68 12.92 2.77 12.66
C ARG A 68 13.73 1.67 13.34
N GLN A 69 14.78 2.07 14.03
CA GLN A 69 15.43 1.21 15.03
C GLN A 69 14.42 0.98 16.16
N LEU A 70 13.55 0.00 15.97
CA LEU A 70 12.67 -0.48 17.02
C LEU A 70 13.56 -1.28 17.98
N GLU A 71 13.86 -0.69 19.14
CA GLU A 71 14.41 -1.45 20.26
C GLU A 71 13.44 -2.59 20.55
N ARG A 72 13.89 -3.82 20.29
CA ARG A 72 13.08 -5.00 20.54
C ARG A 72 13.03 -5.21 22.05
N PRO A 73 11.84 -5.52 22.60
CA PRO A 73 11.75 -5.86 24.00
C PRO A 73 12.64 -7.08 24.29
N PRO A 74 13.11 -7.21 25.55
CA PRO A 74 14.02 -8.28 25.93
C PRO A 74 13.43 -9.66 25.59
N PRO A 75 14.29 -10.66 25.30
CA PRO A 75 13.83 -12.01 25.01
C PRO A 75 13.19 -12.62 26.26
N VAL A 76 11.87 -12.85 26.19
CA VAL A 76 11.08 -13.46 27.26
C VAL A 76 10.53 -14.81 26.82
N LYS A 77 10.30 -15.70 27.80
CA LYS A 77 9.68 -17.00 27.54
C LYS A 77 8.16 -16.83 27.37
N PRO A 78 7.56 -17.32 26.27
CA PRO A 78 6.12 -17.26 26.10
C PRO A 78 5.43 -18.29 27.00
N CYS A 79 4.28 -17.91 27.56
CA CYS A 79 3.41 -18.88 28.23
C CYS A 79 2.83 -19.88 27.24
N GLN A 80 2.64 -21.12 27.68
CA GLN A 80 1.85 -22.10 26.93
C GLN A 80 0.38 -21.64 26.88
N PRO A 81 -0.23 -21.51 25.69
CA PRO A 81 -1.63 -21.12 25.56
C PRO A 81 -2.54 -22.28 26.02
N ILE A 82 -3.62 -21.95 26.74
CA ILE A 82 -4.59 -22.94 27.23
C ILE A 82 -5.96 -22.51 26.74
N LEU A 83 -6.65 -23.39 26.03
CA LEU A 83 -8.04 -23.15 25.68
C LEU A 83 -8.93 -23.80 26.74
N HIS A 84 -9.50 -22.96 27.61
CA HIS A 84 -10.46 -23.39 28.63
C HIS A 84 -11.71 -24.02 28.00
N GLU A 85 -12.24 -25.09 28.61
CA GLU A 85 -13.44 -25.79 28.12
C GLU A 85 -14.68 -24.88 28.13
N GLU A 86 -14.76 -23.96 29.09
CA GLU A 86 -15.82 -22.97 29.19
C GLU A 86 -15.88 -22.03 27.98
N ILE A 87 -14.72 -21.74 27.37
CA ILE A 87 -14.66 -20.95 26.12
C ILE A 87 -15.22 -21.77 24.95
N LYS A 88 -14.96 -23.08 24.91
CA LYS A 88 -15.53 -23.97 23.89
C LYS A 88 -17.03 -24.10 24.06
N GLN A 89 -17.51 -24.23 25.30
CA GLN A 89 -18.95 -24.26 25.62
C GLN A 89 -19.66 -22.96 25.22
N LEU A 90 -18.98 -21.80 25.34
CA LEU A 90 -19.50 -20.52 24.88
C LEU A 90 -19.66 -20.49 23.35
N TYR A 91 -18.71 -21.10 22.63
CA TYR A 91 -18.77 -21.21 21.17
C TYR A 91 -19.87 -22.16 20.68
N ASP A 92 -20.09 -23.26 21.39
CA ASP A 92 -20.97 -24.34 20.92
C ASP A 92 -22.46 -23.94 20.87
N MET A 93 -22.84 -22.76 21.37
CA MET A 93 -24.17 -22.08 21.30
C MET A 93 -25.42 -22.90 21.70
N GLN A 94 -25.31 -24.21 21.93
CA GLN A 94 -26.35 -25.09 22.46
C GLN A 94 -26.45 -25.00 23.97
N SER A 95 -25.41 -24.44 24.62
CA SER A 95 -25.39 -24.23 26.06
C SER A 95 -26.22 -23.00 26.43
N ILE A 96 -27.32 -23.29 27.11
CA ILE A 96 -28.15 -22.38 27.89
C ILE A 96 -27.25 -21.32 28.55
N MET A 97 -27.27 -20.10 28.01
CA MET A 97 -27.18 -18.87 28.79
C MET A 97 -26.14 -18.95 29.95
N MET A 98 -24.85 -18.94 29.60
CA MET A 98 -23.77 -19.12 30.59
C MET A 98 -23.58 -17.86 31.45
N ASN A 99 -23.52 -18.03 32.77
CA ASN A 99 -23.14 -16.95 33.69
C ASN A 99 -21.62 -16.93 33.89
N LEU A 100 -20.93 -15.97 33.27
CA LEU A 100 -19.46 -15.88 33.34
C LEU A 100 -18.91 -15.58 34.74
N THR A 101 -19.71 -15.01 35.65
CA THR A 101 -19.26 -14.77 37.03
C THR A 101 -18.96 -16.06 37.80
N GLN A 102 -19.54 -17.19 37.38
CA GLN A 102 -19.30 -18.50 37.98
C GLN A 102 -17.91 -19.08 37.63
N TYR A 103 -17.24 -18.51 36.63
CA TYR A 103 -15.95 -18.98 36.11
C TYR A 103 -14.86 -17.90 36.24
N PRO A 104 -14.55 -17.41 37.45
CA PRO A 104 -13.61 -16.30 37.66
C PRO A 104 -12.16 -16.65 37.27
N ARG A 105 -11.83 -17.94 37.12
CA ARG A 105 -10.51 -18.39 36.66
C ARG A 105 -10.34 -18.26 35.14
N VAL A 106 -11.44 -18.23 34.41
CA VAL A 106 -11.45 -18.20 32.94
C VAL A 106 -11.83 -16.82 32.45
N PHE A 107 -12.87 -16.21 33.03
CA PHE A 107 -13.39 -14.92 32.61
C PHE A 107 -13.17 -13.86 33.67
N ARG A 108 -12.74 -12.68 33.22
CA ARG A 108 -12.55 -11.48 34.03
C ARG A 108 -13.20 -10.29 33.34
N ARG A 109 -13.41 -9.21 34.10
CA ARG A 109 -13.82 -7.92 33.52
C ARG A 109 -12.71 -7.37 32.64
N LEU A 110 -13.07 -6.56 31.64
CA LEU A 110 -12.13 -5.98 30.69
C LEU A 110 -10.92 -5.25 31.32
N PRO A 111 -11.04 -4.48 32.43
CA PRO A 111 -9.89 -3.85 33.08
C PRO A 111 -8.76 -4.82 33.46
N TYR A 112 -9.08 -6.10 33.70
CA TYR A 112 -8.10 -7.14 33.97
C TYR A 112 -7.06 -7.29 32.85
N ALA A 113 -7.45 -7.04 31.60
CA ALA A 113 -6.58 -7.13 30.43
C ALA A 113 -5.34 -6.24 30.51
N PHE A 114 -5.47 -5.10 31.21
CA PHE A 114 -4.46 -4.06 31.27
C PHE A 114 -3.61 -4.14 32.53
N ILE A 115 -3.91 -5.05 33.47
CA ILE A 115 -3.09 -5.23 34.66
C ILE A 115 -1.65 -5.55 34.24
N GLY A 116 -0.68 -4.77 34.73
CA GLY A 116 0.73 -4.93 34.37
C GLY A 116 1.19 -4.13 33.14
N THR A 117 0.35 -3.20 32.64
CA THR A 117 0.76 -2.12 31.73
C THR A 117 0.70 -0.75 32.43
N THR A 118 1.30 0.29 31.85
CA THR A 118 1.16 1.66 32.38
C THR A 118 -0.29 2.15 32.33
N PHE A 119 -1.06 1.70 31.33
CA PHE A 119 -2.48 2.01 31.18
C PHE A 119 -3.34 1.49 32.34
N ALA A 120 -2.87 0.51 33.12
CA ALA A 120 -3.59 0.01 34.29
C ALA A 120 -3.98 1.13 35.27
N ASN A 121 -3.12 2.15 35.42
CA ASN A 121 -3.33 3.25 36.36
C ASN A 121 -4.44 4.21 35.92
N ASP A 122 -4.59 4.38 34.60
CA ASP A 122 -5.62 5.23 34.00
C ASP A 122 -6.93 4.45 33.76
N CYS A 123 -6.87 3.12 33.85
CA CYS A 123 -8.00 2.24 33.63
C CYS A 123 -8.91 2.19 34.87
N GLN A 124 -9.81 3.16 34.98
CA GLN A 124 -10.86 3.16 36.00
C GLN A 124 -11.93 2.13 35.65
N ALA A 125 -12.13 1.12 36.50
CA ALA A 125 -13.06 0.03 36.26
C ALA A 125 -14.51 0.52 36.11
N GLU A 126 -14.84 1.65 36.74
CA GLU A 126 -16.16 2.30 36.77
C GLU A 126 -16.55 2.91 35.42
N HIS A 127 -15.58 3.17 34.53
CA HIS A 127 -15.84 3.74 33.21
C HIS A 127 -16.16 2.68 32.15
N TRP A 128 -16.01 1.40 32.46
CA TRP A 128 -16.27 0.31 31.53
C TRP A 128 -17.67 -0.27 31.75
N GLN A 129 -18.31 -0.68 30.65
CA GLN A 129 -19.58 -1.36 30.75
C GLN A 129 -19.42 -2.74 31.42
N GLU A 130 -20.37 -3.07 32.30
CA GLU A 130 -20.45 -4.34 33.03
C GLU A 130 -20.83 -5.55 32.16
N ASN A 131 -20.76 -5.45 30.85
CA ASN A 131 -21.01 -6.56 29.93
C ASN A 131 -19.73 -6.96 29.15
N PHE A 132 -18.62 -6.24 29.34
CA PHE A 132 -17.35 -6.62 28.73
C PHE A 132 -16.58 -7.60 29.60
N TRP A 133 -16.28 -8.74 28.99
CA TRP A 133 -15.55 -9.83 29.59
C TRP A 133 -14.36 -10.21 28.72
N ILE A 134 -13.30 -10.66 29.37
CA ILE A 134 -12.10 -11.12 28.72
C ILE A 134 -11.65 -12.45 29.33
N SER A 135 -11.01 -13.29 28.52
CA SER A 135 -10.39 -14.50 29.02
C SER A 135 -9.09 -14.18 29.76
N THR A 136 -8.77 -14.95 30.79
CA THR A 136 -7.49 -14.84 31.52
C THR A 136 -6.28 -15.13 30.63
N GLU A 137 -6.47 -15.93 29.57
CA GLU A 137 -5.50 -16.19 28.50
C GLU A 137 -5.01 -14.93 27.78
N PHE A 138 -5.81 -13.87 27.75
CA PHE A 138 -5.45 -12.64 27.06
C PHE A 138 -4.20 -12.00 27.65
N GLN A 139 -4.08 -12.01 28.99
CA GLN A 139 -2.93 -11.49 29.71
C GLN A 139 -1.78 -12.50 29.79
N ARG A 140 -2.08 -13.81 29.73
CA ARG A 140 -1.07 -14.88 29.89
C ARG A 140 -0.26 -15.08 28.60
N VAL A 141 0.54 -14.09 28.24
CA VAL A 141 1.41 -14.11 27.06
C VAL A 141 2.84 -14.55 27.39
N ILE A 142 3.39 -14.09 28.51
CA ILE A 142 4.80 -14.30 28.90
C ILE A 142 4.89 -14.91 30.31
N GLU A 143 5.93 -15.71 30.58
CA GLU A 143 6.07 -16.48 31.84
C GLU A 143 6.54 -15.64 33.04
N THR A 144 7.08 -14.43 32.83
CA THR A 144 7.98 -13.83 33.83
C THR A 144 7.42 -12.59 34.54
N LYS A 145 7.76 -12.54 35.84
CA LYS A 145 7.49 -11.48 36.82
C LYS A 145 8.48 -10.32 36.65
N GLY A 146 7.98 -9.12 36.33
CA GLY A 146 8.75 -7.86 36.41
C GLY A 146 8.86 -7.07 35.11
N GLU A 147 8.57 -7.68 33.96
CA GLU A 147 8.55 -7.00 32.66
C GLU A 147 7.17 -6.36 32.41
N SER A 148 7.16 -5.21 31.72
CA SER A 148 5.92 -4.56 31.27
C SER A 148 5.23 -5.43 30.22
N LEU A 149 3.92 -5.64 30.36
CA LEU A 149 3.13 -6.37 29.37
C LEU A 149 2.89 -5.57 28.08
N GLU A 150 3.20 -4.28 28.05
CA GLU A 150 2.87 -3.37 26.93
C GLU A 150 3.37 -3.84 25.58
N SER A 151 4.63 -4.26 25.51
CA SER A 151 5.23 -4.74 24.27
C SER A 151 4.78 -6.15 23.88
N PHE A 152 4.04 -6.84 24.76
CA PHE A 152 3.65 -8.24 24.60
C PHE A 152 2.13 -8.46 24.53
N LEU A 153 1.31 -7.45 24.86
CA LEU A 153 -0.13 -7.55 24.67
C LEU A 153 -0.44 -7.76 23.19
N ARG A 154 -1.36 -8.69 22.93
CA ARG A 154 -1.76 -9.07 21.57
C ARG A 154 -3.09 -8.41 21.24
N PRO A 155 -3.32 -7.96 19.99
CA PRO A 155 -4.62 -7.49 19.59
C PRO A 155 -5.66 -8.62 19.71
N PRO A 156 -6.90 -8.31 20.12
CA PRO A 156 -7.96 -9.31 20.20
C PRO A 156 -8.23 -9.86 18.80
N ARG A 157 -8.16 -11.19 18.66
CA ARG A 157 -8.41 -11.88 17.38
C ARG A 157 -9.86 -12.25 17.17
N TRP A 158 -10.59 -12.48 18.26
CA TRP A 158 -11.97 -12.94 18.24
C TRP A 158 -12.78 -12.17 19.27
N ILE A 159 -14.03 -11.87 18.91
CA ILE A 159 -15.03 -11.27 19.78
C ILE A 159 -16.23 -12.19 19.75
N ILE A 160 -16.73 -12.59 20.92
CA ILE A 160 -17.90 -13.45 21.05
C ILE A 160 -19.02 -12.60 21.66
N ILE A 161 -20.14 -12.54 20.95
CA ILE A 161 -21.35 -11.88 21.42
C ILE A 161 -22.31 -12.97 21.86
N TYR A 162 -22.72 -12.95 23.12
CA TYR A 162 -23.68 -13.90 23.68
C TYR A 162 -24.63 -13.18 24.65
N ARG A 163 -25.76 -13.81 24.97
CA ARG A 163 -26.71 -13.28 25.96
C ARG A 163 -26.34 -13.81 27.34
N ASN A 164 -25.90 -12.92 28.22
CA ASN A 164 -25.64 -13.23 29.62
C ASN A 164 -26.95 -13.27 30.42
N GLN A 165 -27.06 -14.17 31.40
CA GLN A 165 -28.24 -14.30 32.28
C GLN A 165 -28.36 -13.20 33.34
N GLN A 166 -27.32 -12.37 33.52
CA GLN A 166 -27.28 -11.40 34.62
C GLN A 166 -27.99 -10.06 34.34
N LEU A 167 -28.87 -10.00 33.35
CA LEU A 167 -29.77 -8.86 33.12
C LEU A 167 -31.23 -9.30 33.17
#